data_AF-A0A520JFD2-F1
#
_entry.id   AF-A0A520JFD2-F1
#
_cell.length_a   1.000
_cell.length_b   1.000
_cell.length_c   1.000
_cell.angle_alpha   90.00
_cell.angle_beta   90.00
_cell.angle_gamma   90.00
#
_symmetry.space_group_name_H-M   'P 1'
#
loop_
_entity.id
_entity.type
_entity.pdbx_description
1 polymer ?
#
loop_
_entity_poly.entity_id
_entity_poly.type
_entity_poly.pdbx_seq_one_letter_code
_entity_poly.pdbx_strand_id
1 'polypeptide(L)'
;YEELRKREIRSTGFSLNEGWVPLYTYHKVMAGVLDAHRHAGLADGLAVAIGLGTYLGTILEGLSDVQVQDILRTEHGGLTESYAELYTRTGNRRWLTLAERLRHHAIVDPLRDARDDLAGHHANTQIPKIVGEARLHELTGNTDHARVARSFWTIVTRDHSYVIGGNSDHEHFGEPRKLAQRLDQQTCEACNSYNMLRLTRHLYGWTGDARYFDFYERAHLNHIMSQQHPDTGMFTYFTALAPGMGRVHSSPTEDFWCCVGSGMESHSKHGESIYWKRGDAVAINLYYASTLDAPEAKLDIDTQFPLGDTVRIAVRTAPRTLALRVPGWCAAPLLQVNGRTAGVRDGAYLLLTGLKAGDRIALSLPMPLRVEAMPDDPRLIAFLSGPLVLAADMGAGDRRADGPDPALVTDRTEPALVKATGLHRYRLGGQGKPGDLTLRPFFAQHDNRTAVYFRRFGTAEWPTAQLAWARASQERAALAARTVDVIRLGEQQPEVDHAFADSGNSAAVSHVADRSRNVNIGYFEFDLAVAPGPLTLQVEYGGGQRNKDFRISVDGTPLARERLTGDVTAARNVRTYTLPPDTTRGKSKIRVRFESDTWQGVEVYTVRTMRSETI
;
A
#
# COMPACT_ATOMS: atom_id res chain seq x y z
N TYR A 1 24.37 11.19 -13.94
CA TYR A 1 24.13 10.51 -15.23
C TYR A 1 25.39 10.40 -16.11
N GLU A 2 26.31 11.37 -16.12
CA GLU A 2 27.57 11.23 -16.88
C GLU A 2 28.47 10.08 -16.41
N GLU A 3 28.48 9.76 -15.11
CA GLU A 3 29.12 8.54 -14.60
C GLU A 3 28.53 7.27 -15.25
N LEU A 4 27.20 7.19 -15.42
CA LEU A 4 26.58 6.08 -16.16
C LEU A 4 27.07 6.03 -17.61
N ARG A 5 27.22 7.20 -18.27
CA ARG A 5 27.79 7.27 -19.63
C ARG A 5 29.22 6.73 -19.67
N LYS A 6 29.99 6.91 -18.59
CA LYS A 6 31.34 6.35 -18.38
C LYS A 6 31.33 4.90 -17.88
N ARG A 7 30.16 4.27 -17.74
CA ARG A 7 29.98 2.90 -17.23
C ARG A 7 30.33 2.72 -15.75
N GLU A 8 30.32 3.81 -15.00
CA GLU A 8 30.51 3.81 -13.55
C GLU A 8 29.14 3.64 -12.89
N ILE A 9 28.82 2.41 -12.48
CA ILE A 9 27.51 2.03 -11.93
C ILE A 9 27.70 1.53 -10.50
N ARG A 10 27.13 2.25 -9.54
CA ARG A 10 27.02 1.88 -8.12
C ARG A 10 25.54 1.87 -7.76
N SER A 11 24.91 0.71 -7.91
CA SER A 11 23.47 0.53 -7.82
C SER A 11 23.08 -0.30 -6.59
N THR A 12 22.20 0.26 -5.76
CA THR A 12 21.51 -0.44 -4.67
C THR A 12 20.01 -0.35 -4.89
N GLY A 13 19.18 -0.88 -3.96
CA GLY A 13 17.71 -0.81 -4.09
C GLY A 13 17.17 0.60 -4.31
N PHE A 14 17.83 1.61 -3.76
CA PHE A 14 17.35 3.00 -3.79
C PHE A 14 18.42 4.07 -4.02
N SER A 15 19.67 3.68 -4.21
CA SER A 15 20.74 4.61 -4.56
C SER A 15 21.36 4.22 -5.89
N LEU A 16 21.50 5.19 -6.78
CA LEU A 16 22.27 5.06 -8.02
C LEU A 16 23.32 6.16 -8.04
N ASN A 17 24.58 5.76 -7.87
CA ASN A 17 25.74 6.65 -7.73
C ASN A 17 25.47 7.77 -6.72
N GLU A 18 25.08 7.38 -5.49
CA GLU A 18 24.79 8.28 -4.36
C GLU A 18 23.52 9.13 -4.52
N GLY A 19 22.91 9.18 -5.70
CA GLY A 19 21.59 9.80 -5.89
C GLY A 19 20.48 8.93 -5.30
N TRP A 20 19.55 9.55 -4.56
CA TRP A 20 18.35 8.89 -4.05
C TRP A 20 17.33 8.71 -5.19
N VAL A 21 17.09 7.45 -5.59
CA VAL A 21 16.15 7.02 -6.64
C VAL A 21 16.05 7.96 -7.86
N PRO A 22 17.18 8.38 -8.49
CA PRO A 22 17.16 9.44 -9.49
C PRO A 22 16.34 9.07 -10.74
N LEU A 23 16.26 7.77 -11.08
CA LEU A 23 15.43 7.29 -12.18
C LEU A 23 13.93 7.36 -11.88
N TYR A 24 13.51 7.15 -10.63
CA TYR A 24 12.13 7.38 -10.21
C TYR A 24 11.72 8.84 -10.42
N THR A 25 12.58 9.78 -9.99
CA THR A 25 12.35 11.22 -10.16
C THR A 25 12.27 11.59 -11.65
N TYR A 26 13.19 11.06 -12.46
CA TYR A 26 13.17 11.24 -13.91
C TYR A 26 11.87 10.74 -14.54
N HIS A 27 11.40 9.57 -14.12
CA HIS A 27 10.12 9.01 -14.53
C HIS A 27 8.95 9.94 -14.20
N LYS A 28 8.90 10.56 -13.01
CA LYS A 28 7.79 11.45 -12.63
C LYS A 28 7.72 12.69 -13.52
N VAL A 29 8.87 13.29 -13.86
CA VAL A 29 8.92 14.42 -14.80
C VAL A 29 8.45 13.97 -16.19
N MET A 30 8.91 12.80 -16.65
CA MET A 30 8.55 12.26 -17.95
C MET A 30 7.05 11.94 -18.06
N ALA A 31 6.47 11.28 -17.04
CA ALA A 31 5.04 11.01 -16.97
C ALA A 31 4.24 12.32 -16.96
N GLY A 32 4.63 13.30 -16.15
CA GLY A 32 3.95 14.59 -16.07
C GLY A 32 3.88 15.34 -17.40
N VAL A 33 4.97 15.37 -18.19
CA VAL A 33 4.94 16.02 -19.52
C VAL A 33 4.15 15.21 -20.57
N LEU A 34 4.14 13.88 -20.45
CA LEU A 34 3.31 13.01 -21.29
C LEU A 34 1.82 13.18 -21.00
N ASP A 35 1.47 13.42 -19.73
CA ASP A 35 0.11 13.71 -19.28
C ASP A 35 -0.33 15.13 -19.64
N ALA A 36 0.55 16.12 -19.50
CA ALA A 36 0.31 17.48 -19.99
C ALA A 36 -0.02 17.50 -21.50
N HIS A 37 0.72 16.73 -22.30
CA HIS A 37 0.41 16.57 -23.72
C HIS A 37 -0.94 15.88 -23.96
N ARG A 38 -1.25 14.80 -23.23
CA ARG A 38 -2.46 13.99 -23.44
C ARG A 38 -3.74 14.66 -22.93
N HIS A 39 -3.69 15.19 -21.71
CA HIS A 39 -4.87 15.61 -20.95
C HIS A 39 -5.09 17.12 -21.01
N ALA A 40 -4.03 17.93 -21.12
CA ALA A 40 -4.14 19.39 -21.24
C ALA A 40 -3.97 19.90 -22.68
N GLY A 41 -3.68 19.02 -23.65
CA GLY A 41 -3.49 19.41 -25.05
C GLY A 41 -2.25 20.27 -25.29
N LEU A 42 -1.29 20.27 -24.37
CA LEU A 42 -0.06 21.06 -24.46
C LEU A 42 0.93 20.39 -25.42
N ALA A 43 0.92 20.79 -26.69
CA ALA A 43 1.73 20.21 -27.76
C ALA A 43 3.23 20.15 -27.42
N ASP A 44 3.77 21.19 -26.79
CA ASP A 44 5.19 21.29 -26.38
C ASP A 44 5.60 20.19 -25.39
N GLY A 45 4.65 19.61 -24.65
CA GLY A 45 4.90 18.51 -23.73
C GLY A 45 5.51 17.29 -24.42
N LEU A 46 5.12 16.99 -25.67
CA LEU A 46 5.71 15.89 -26.44
C LEU A 46 7.16 16.19 -26.83
N ALA A 47 7.48 17.44 -27.20
CA ALA A 47 8.85 17.83 -27.54
C ALA A 47 9.77 17.68 -26.32
N VAL A 48 9.32 18.11 -25.14
CA VAL A 48 10.06 17.92 -23.88
C VAL A 48 10.21 16.43 -23.55
N ALA A 49 9.15 15.63 -23.67
CA ALA A 49 9.21 14.19 -23.43
C ALA A 49 10.21 13.49 -24.36
N ILE A 50 10.24 13.85 -25.64
CA ILE A 50 11.23 13.33 -26.62
C ILE A 50 12.65 13.74 -26.23
N GLY A 51 12.86 14.99 -25.79
CA GLY A 51 14.16 15.46 -25.31
C GLY A 51 14.65 14.65 -24.10
N LEU A 52 13.79 14.50 -23.09
CA LEU A 52 14.07 13.69 -21.91
C LEU A 52 14.33 12.22 -22.27
N GLY A 53 13.50 11.62 -23.13
CA GLY A 53 13.68 10.23 -23.58
C GLY A 53 14.95 10.05 -24.41
N THR A 54 15.31 11.02 -25.25
CA THR A 54 16.55 11.00 -26.03
C THR A 54 17.76 11.03 -25.11
N TYR A 55 17.78 11.93 -24.13
CA TYR A 55 18.92 12.09 -23.23
C TYR A 55 19.23 10.82 -22.45
N LEU A 56 18.24 10.30 -21.71
CA LEU A 56 18.43 9.08 -20.92
C LEU A 56 18.58 7.84 -21.83
N GLY A 57 17.79 7.74 -22.90
CA GLY A 57 17.85 6.63 -23.85
C GLY A 57 19.23 6.47 -24.49
N THR A 58 19.86 7.59 -24.89
CA THR A 58 21.21 7.57 -25.49
C THR A 58 22.27 7.03 -24.50
N ILE A 59 22.14 7.35 -23.21
CA ILE A 59 23.06 6.82 -22.18
C ILE A 59 22.84 5.31 -22.06
N LEU A 60 21.59 4.86 -21.95
CA LEU A 60 21.26 3.44 -21.82
C LEU A 60 21.73 2.64 -23.04
N GLU A 61 21.54 3.15 -24.26
CA GLU A 61 22.00 2.55 -25.52
C GLU A 61 23.52 2.28 -25.55
N GLY A 62 24.33 3.08 -24.84
CA GLY A 62 25.78 2.90 -24.75
C GLY A 62 26.26 1.83 -23.75
N LEU A 63 25.34 1.26 -22.97
CA LEU A 63 25.60 0.24 -21.95
C LEU A 63 25.29 -1.17 -22.48
N SER A 64 25.81 -2.21 -21.81
CA SER A 64 25.37 -3.60 -22.05
C SER A 64 24.07 -3.92 -21.32
N ASP A 65 23.39 -5.01 -21.70
CA ASP A 65 22.15 -5.41 -21.02
C ASP A 65 22.39 -5.77 -19.54
N VAL A 66 23.55 -6.37 -19.23
CA VAL A 66 23.96 -6.64 -17.84
C VAL A 66 24.09 -5.33 -17.04
N GLN A 67 24.67 -4.29 -17.64
CA GLN A 67 24.80 -2.98 -17.00
C GLN A 67 23.45 -2.29 -16.82
N VAL A 68 22.55 -2.40 -17.80
CA VAL A 68 21.19 -1.89 -17.66
C VAL A 68 20.46 -2.63 -16.54
N GLN A 69 20.54 -3.96 -16.46
CA GLN A 69 19.93 -4.71 -15.35
C GLN A 69 20.52 -4.33 -13.98
N ASP A 70 21.82 -4.06 -13.88
CA ASP A 70 22.41 -3.57 -12.63
C ASP A 70 21.87 -2.19 -12.24
N ILE A 71 21.70 -1.27 -13.21
CA ILE A 71 21.03 0.02 -12.98
C ILE A 71 19.58 -0.18 -12.49
N LEU A 72 18.85 -1.15 -13.05
CA LEU A 72 17.45 -1.43 -12.69
C LEU A 72 17.28 -2.01 -11.28
N ARG A 73 18.36 -2.36 -10.57
CA ARG A 73 18.29 -2.67 -9.13
C ARG A 73 17.82 -1.47 -8.31
N THR A 74 18.21 -0.26 -8.70
CA THR A 74 17.65 0.97 -8.12
C THR A 74 16.24 1.20 -8.61
N GLU A 75 15.35 1.65 -7.72
CA GLU A 75 14.01 2.07 -8.08
C GLU A 75 14.02 3.08 -9.25
N HIS A 76 13.20 2.78 -10.26
CA HIS A 76 13.14 3.49 -11.53
C HIS A 76 11.70 3.78 -11.97
N GLY A 77 10.73 3.71 -11.05
CA GLY A 77 9.32 3.98 -11.32
C GLY A 77 8.79 3.21 -12.54
N GLY A 78 7.93 3.86 -13.32
CA GLY A 78 7.35 3.33 -14.56
C GLY A 78 8.11 3.77 -15.82
N LEU A 79 9.44 3.82 -15.82
CA LEU A 79 10.20 4.22 -17.02
C LEU A 79 9.85 3.34 -18.24
N THR A 80 9.66 2.04 -18.05
CA THR A 80 9.19 1.11 -19.09
C THR A 80 7.91 1.62 -19.77
N GLU A 81 6.92 2.04 -18.97
CA GLU A 81 5.67 2.61 -19.48
C GLU A 81 5.91 3.94 -20.19
N SER A 82 6.75 4.83 -19.63
CA SER A 82 7.01 6.15 -20.24
C SER A 82 7.66 6.04 -21.63
N TYR A 83 8.58 5.10 -21.83
CA TYR A 83 9.16 4.83 -23.16
C TYR A 83 8.16 4.15 -24.10
N ALA A 84 7.33 3.24 -23.62
CA ALA A 84 6.23 2.66 -24.40
C ALA A 84 5.22 3.73 -24.86
N GLU A 85 4.97 4.71 -24.01
CA GLU A 85 4.14 5.87 -24.27
C GLU A 85 4.75 6.86 -25.27
N LEU A 86 6.08 7.01 -25.30
CA LEU A 86 6.79 7.73 -26.37
C LEU A 86 6.68 7.00 -27.71
N TYR A 87 6.81 5.67 -27.73
CA TYR A 87 6.61 4.89 -28.96
C TYR A 87 5.21 5.13 -29.52
N THR A 88 4.19 5.04 -28.67
CA THR A 88 2.78 5.25 -29.06
C THR A 88 2.56 6.62 -29.71
N ARG A 89 3.16 7.68 -29.15
CA ARG A 89 2.96 9.06 -29.64
C ARG A 89 3.79 9.41 -30.87
N THR A 90 4.88 8.70 -31.14
CA THR A 90 5.84 9.09 -32.20
C THR A 90 6.00 8.07 -33.32
N GLY A 91 5.60 6.81 -33.11
CA GLY A 91 5.85 5.69 -34.01
C GLY A 91 7.32 5.27 -34.13
N ASN A 92 8.24 5.93 -33.41
CA ASN A 92 9.66 5.62 -33.51
C ASN A 92 10.01 4.38 -32.67
N ARG A 93 10.35 3.29 -33.37
CA ARG A 93 10.69 1.99 -32.76
C ARG A 93 11.82 2.03 -31.74
N ARG A 94 12.72 3.03 -31.80
CA ARG A 94 13.76 3.25 -30.78
C ARG A 94 13.18 3.22 -29.36
N TRP A 95 12.03 3.88 -29.15
CA TRP A 95 11.42 3.96 -27.83
C TRP A 95 10.86 2.63 -27.36
N LEU A 96 10.30 1.82 -28.27
CA LEU A 96 9.84 0.47 -27.93
C LEU A 96 11.02 -0.42 -27.52
N THR A 97 12.12 -0.38 -28.27
CA THR A 97 13.34 -1.12 -27.92
C THR A 97 13.88 -0.71 -26.55
N LEU A 98 13.90 0.60 -26.24
CA LEU A 98 14.28 1.08 -24.90
C LEU A 98 13.31 0.61 -23.81
N ALA A 99 12.00 0.64 -24.06
CA ALA A 99 11.00 0.14 -23.12
C ALA A 99 11.19 -1.36 -22.82
N GLU A 100 11.39 -2.19 -23.85
CA GLU A 100 11.65 -3.62 -23.70
C GLU A 100 12.97 -3.90 -22.95
N ARG A 101 13.98 -3.04 -23.15
CA ARG A 101 15.29 -3.16 -22.48
C ARG A 101 15.25 -2.75 -21.01
N LEU A 102 14.29 -1.93 -20.62
CA LEU A 102 14.07 -1.48 -19.23
C LEU A 102 13.25 -2.47 -18.40
N ARG A 103 12.95 -3.66 -18.92
CA ARG A 103 12.31 -4.73 -18.15
C ARG A 103 13.29 -5.29 -17.12
N HIS A 104 12.95 -5.19 -15.85
CA HIS A 104 13.80 -5.70 -14.77
C HIS A 104 13.56 -7.21 -14.58
N HIS A 105 14.43 -8.03 -15.17
CA HIS A 105 14.26 -9.48 -15.25
C HIS A 105 14.15 -10.18 -13.89
N ALA A 106 14.87 -9.70 -12.88
CA ALA A 106 14.81 -10.29 -11.53
C ALA A 106 13.41 -10.22 -10.89
N ILE A 107 12.55 -9.31 -11.35
CA ILE A 107 11.15 -9.19 -10.89
C ILE A 107 10.20 -9.85 -11.90
N VAL A 108 10.41 -9.60 -13.19
CA VAL A 108 9.49 -10.00 -14.26
C VAL A 108 9.53 -11.51 -14.53
N ASP A 109 10.71 -12.12 -14.52
CA ASP A 109 10.86 -13.53 -14.93
C ASP A 109 10.19 -14.51 -13.94
N PRO A 110 10.30 -14.37 -12.60
CA PRO A 110 9.54 -15.19 -11.66
C PRO A 110 8.02 -15.09 -11.87
N LEU A 111 7.51 -13.88 -12.11
CA LEU A 111 6.08 -13.61 -12.31
C LEU A 111 5.54 -14.20 -13.61
N ARG A 112 6.37 -14.27 -14.66
CA ARG A 112 6.03 -15.00 -15.89
C ARG A 112 5.69 -16.46 -15.58
N ASP A 113 6.42 -17.06 -14.66
CA ASP A 113 6.23 -18.45 -14.24
C ASP A 113 5.23 -18.58 -13.07
N ALA A 114 4.50 -17.49 -12.76
CA ALA A 114 3.54 -17.38 -11.65
C ALA A 114 4.14 -17.71 -10.26
N ARG A 115 5.43 -17.46 -10.08
CA ARG A 115 6.12 -17.58 -8.79
C ARG A 115 6.04 -16.28 -8.02
N ASP A 116 5.65 -16.38 -6.75
CA ASP A 116 5.60 -15.25 -5.83
C ASP A 116 6.93 -15.15 -5.06
N ASP A 117 7.86 -14.38 -5.63
CA ASP A 117 9.12 -14.01 -5.00
C ASP A 117 9.07 -12.54 -4.52
N LEU A 118 7.87 -12.00 -4.22
CA LEU A 118 7.69 -10.57 -3.87
C LEU A 118 8.04 -10.26 -2.42
N ALA A 119 8.08 -11.28 -1.58
CA ALA A 119 8.21 -11.13 -0.15
C ALA A 119 9.54 -10.42 0.23
N GLY A 120 9.46 -9.33 1.01
CA GLY A 120 10.61 -8.48 1.34
C GLY A 120 10.97 -7.43 0.28
N HIS A 121 10.34 -7.41 -0.90
CA HIS A 121 10.49 -6.31 -1.84
C HIS A 121 9.64 -5.09 -1.44
N HIS A 122 10.16 -3.89 -1.67
CA HIS A 122 9.37 -2.66 -1.57
C HIS A 122 8.26 -2.69 -2.63
N ALA A 123 7.02 -2.58 -2.20
CA ALA A 123 5.84 -2.86 -3.01
C ALA A 123 5.68 -1.85 -4.14
N ASN A 124 5.67 -0.54 -3.82
CA ASN A 124 5.48 0.51 -4.82
C ASN A 124 6.57 0.55 -5.90
N THR A 125 7.79 0.10 -5.59
CA THR A 125 8.85 -0.03 -6.61
C THR A 125 8.50 -1.09 -7.67
N GLN A 126 7.76 -2.15 -7.31
CA GLN A 126 7.49 -3.24 -8.24
C GLN A 126 6.28 -2.97 -9.13
N ILE A 127 5.19 -2.42 -8.57
CA ILE A 127 3.90 -2.30 -9.28
C ILE A 127 4.01 -1.49 -10.59
N PRO A 128 4.71 -0.34 -10.67
CA PRO A 128 4.90 0.42 -11.91
C PRO A 128 5.67 -0.35 -12.99
N LYS A 129 6.60 -1.24 -12.62
CA LYS A 129 7.30 -2.10 -13.58
C LYS A 129 6.29 -3.00 -14.30
N ILE A 130 5.32 -3.53 -13.54
CA ILE A 130 4.27 -4.41 -14.04
C ILE A 130 3.20 -3.66 -14.85
N VAL A 131 2.91 -2.39 -14.50
CA VAL A 131 2.13 -1.51 -15.38
C VAL A 131 2.85 -1.35 -16.73
N GLY A 132 4.17 -1.21 -16.72
CA GLY A 132 5.00 -1.23 -17.94
C GLY A 132 4.86 -2.51 -18.75
N GLU A 133 4.89 -3.69 -18.13
CA GLU A 133 4.63 -4.97 -18.81
C GLU A 133 3.23 -4.99 -19.44
N ALA A 134 2.21 -4.55 -18.71
CA ALA A 134 0.86 -4.45 -19.25
C ALA A 134 0.82 -3.57 -20.50
N ARG A 135 1.51 -2.42 -20.47
CA ARG A 135 1.59 -1.54 -21.62
C ARG A 135 2.35 -2.15 -22.81
N LEU A 136 3.43 -2.90 -22.55
CA LEU A 136 4.17 -3.62 -23.59
C LEU A 136 3.32 -4.70 -24.26
N HIS A 137 2.47 -5.42 -23.51
CA HIS A 137 1.52 -6.37 -24.10
C HIS A 137 0.62 -5.71 -25.14
N GLU A 138 0.05 -4.54 -24.81
CA GLU A 138 -0.86 -3.81 -25.69
C GLU A 138 -0.20 -3.36 -26.99
N LEU A 139 1.09 -3.05 -26.95
CA LEU A 139 1.84 -2.55 -28.11
C LEU A 139 2.42 -3.66 -28.98
N THR A 140 2.77 -4.80 -28.38
CA THR A 140 3.51 -5.88 -29.07
C THR A 140 2.65 -7.12 -29.34
N GLY A 141 1.53 -7.29 -28.62
CA GLY A 141 0.76 -8.53 -28.60
C GLY A 141 1.44 -9.69 -27.88
N ASN A 142 2.65 -9.50 -27.33
CA ASN A 142 3.39 -10.58 -26.67
C ASN A 142 2.66 -11.03 -25.40
N THR A 143 2.29 -12.31 -25.35
CA THR A 143 1.49 -12.90 -24.28
C THR A 143 2.25 -13.09 -22.97
N ASP A 144 3.58 -13.08 -22.98
CA ASP A 144 4.39 -13.20 -21.77
C ASP A 144 4.25 -11.97 -20.88
N HIS A 145 4.25 -10.77 -21.47
CA HIS A 145 3.95 -9.53 -20.75
C HIS A 145 2.58 -9.58 -20.08
N ALA A 146 1.57 -10.08 -20.80
CA ALA A 146 0.22 -10.24 -20.25
C ALA A 146 0.18 -11.26 -19.10
N ARG A 147 0.96 -12.34 -19.21
CA ARG A 147 1.09 -13.37 -18.17
C ARG A 147 1.69 -12.78 -16.90
N VAL A 148 2.79 -12.04 -17.02
CA VAL A 148 3.43 -11.33 -15.90
C VAL A 148 2.44 -10.40 -15.20
N ALA A 149 1.76 -9.54 -15.96
CA ALA A 149 0.78 -8.59 -15.42
C ALA A 149 -0.38 -9.28 -14.67
N ARG A 150 -0.95 -10.34 -15.25
CA ARG A 150 -2.03 -11.11 -14.62
C ARG A 150 -1.57 -11.89 -13.39
N SER A 151 -0.40 -12.52 -13.45
CA SER A 151 0.18 -13.26 -12.32
C SER A 151 0.40 -12.33 -11.14
N PHE A 152 1.09 -11.20 -11.36
CA PHE A 152 1.35 -10.22 -10.31
C PHE A 152 0.06 -9.69 -9.68
N TRP A 153 -0.92 -9.26 -10.49
CA TRP A 153 -2.19 -8.76 -9.96
C TRP A 153 -2.90 -9.82 -9.12
N THR A 154 -2.93 -11.06 -9.61
CA THR A 154 -3.57 -12.18 -8.90
C THR A 154 -2.88 -12.46 -7.57
N ILE A 155 -1.55 -12.53 -7.57
CA ILE A 155 -0.73 -12.75 -6.37
C ILE A 155 -0.97 -11.63 -5.35
N VAL A 156 -0.82 -10.36 -5.74
CA VAL A 156 -0.93 -9.23 -4.81
C VAL A 156 -2.33 -9.15 -4.21
N THR A 157 -3.38 -9.21 -5.05
CA THR A 157 -4.76 -9.08 -4.56
C THR A 157 -5.23 -10.26 -3.71
N ARG A 158 -4.71 -11.47 -3.95
CA ARG A 158 -5.08 -12.68 -3.19
C ARG A 158 -4.29 -12.85 -1.90
N ASP A 159 -3.00 -12.56 -1.94
CA ASP A 159 -2.05 -12.98 -0.91
C ASP A 159 -1.43 -11.82 -0.12
N HIS A 160 -1.42 -10.61 -0.67
CA HIS A 160 -0.74 -9.45 -0.05
C HIS A 160 -1.67 -8.27 0.27
N SER A 161 -2.94 -8.34 -0.12
CA SER A 161 -3.92 -7.27 0.10
C SER A 161 -4.76 -7.48 1.37
N TYR A 162 -4.96 -6.38 2.10
CA TYR A 162 -5.88 -6.29 3.23
C TYR A 162 -7.31 -5.98 2.76
N VAL A 163 -8.26 -5.99 3.70
CA VAL A 163 -9.70 -5.84 3.42
C VAL A 163 -10.04 -4.53 2.70
N ILE A 164 -9.26 -3.47 2.90
CA ILE A 164 -9.46 -2.18 2.21
C ILE A 164 -8.97 -2.17 0.76
N GLY A 165 -8.34 -3.24 0.28
CA GLY A 165 -7.75 -3.37 -1.06
C GLY A 165 -6.26 -2.99 -1.13
N GLY A 166 -5.77 -2.22 -0.16
CA GLY A 166 -4.35 -1.87 0.00
C GLY A 166 -3.46 -3.06 0.38
N ASN A 167 -2.16 -2.89 0.22
CA ASN A 167 -1.15 -3.91 0.52
C ASN A 167 0.10 -3.27 1.14
N SER A 168 1.04 -4.12 1.54
CA SER A 168 2.28 -3.79 2.25
C SER A 168 2.08 -3.34 3.68
N ASP A 169 3.16 -3.51 4.43
CA ASP A 169 3.35 -2.94 5.76
C ASP A 169 4.78 -2.42 5.80
N HIS A 170 4.96 -1.16 6.23
CA HIS A 170 6.22 -0.43 6.08
C HIS A 170 6.71 -0.40 4.63
N GLU A 171 5.78 -0.20 3.67
CA GLU A 171 6.04 -0.16 2.22
C GLU A 171 6.47 -1.48 1.57
N HIS A 172 6.68 -2.54 2.35
CA HIS A 172 7.21 -3.82 1.85
C HIS A 172 6.16 -4.92 1.86
N PHE A 173 6.26 -5.81 0.87
CA PHE A 173 5.50 -7.06 0.88
C PHE A 173 6.01 -7.99 2.00
N GLY A 174 5.07 -8.62 2.71
CA GLY A 174 5.38 -9.68 3.69
C GLY A 174 5.44 -11.06 3.03
N GLU A 175 5.51 -12.10 3.85
CA GLU A 175 5.24 -13.47 3.37
C GLU A 175 3.83 -13.57 2.79
N PRO A 176 3.61 -14.32 1.69
CA PRO A 176 2.30 -14.47 1.09
C PRO A 176 1.28 -15.00 2.09
N ARG A 177 0.13 -14.31 2.18
CA ARG A 177 -0.98 -14.62 3.08
C ARG A 177 -0.66 -14.49 4.57
N LYS A 178 0.48 -13.93 4.98
CA LYS A 178 0.87 -13.72 6.39
C LYS A 178 0.65 -12.27 6.84
N LEU A 179 -0.61 -11.88 6.93
CA LEU A 179 -1.01 -10.48 7.12
C LEU A 179 -1.42 -10.15 8.57
N ALA A 180 -1.90 -11.14 9.34
CA ALA A 180 -2.47 -10.90 10.67
C ALA A 180 -1.50 -10.23 11.65
N GLN A 181 -0.21 -10.57 11.56
CA GLN A 181 0.85 -10.04 12.43
C GLN A 181 1.48 -8.75 11.91
N ARG A 182 1.03 -8.26 10.75
CA ARG A 182 1.54 -7.06 10.08
C ARG A 182 0.49 -5.95 10.03
N LEU A 183 -0.33 -5.86 11.08
CA LEU A 183 -1.25 -4.73 11.28
C LEU A 183 -0.55 -3.70 12.16
N ASP A 184 -0.18 -2.58 11.55
CA ASP A 184 0.59 -1.50 12.15
C ASP A 184 0.01 -0.11 11.79
N GLN A 185 0.62 0.95 12.32
CA GLN A 185 0.41 2.33 11.92
C GLN A 185 0.82 2.57 10.46
N GLN A 186 1.83 1.86 9.97
CA GLN A 186 2.39 2.01 8.63
C GLN A 186 1.92 0.95 7.62
N THR A 187 0.77 0.34 7.89
CA THR A 187 0.13 -0.58 6.94
C THR A 187 -0.49 0.20 5.78
N CYS A 188 -0.51 -0.40 4.60
CA CYS A 188 -1.20 0.11 3.41
C CYS A 188 -0.74 1.51 2.96
N GLU A 189 0.44 1.58 2.32
CA GLU A 189 0.86 2.75 1.53
C GLU A 189 -0.12 3.02 0.37
N ALA A 190 -0.54 4.28 0.19
CA ALA A 190 -1.54 4.64 -0.81
C ALA A 190 -1.05 4.56 -2.26
N CYS A 191 0.24 4.82 -2.53
CA CYS A 191 0.82 4.66 -3.87
C CYS A 191 0.63 3.24 -4.44
N ASN A 192 0.63 2.22 -3.57
CA ASN A 192 0.45 0.84 -3.98
C ASN A 192 -0.95 0.64 -4.56
N SER A 193 -1.96 1.15 -3.89
CA SER A 193 -3.35 1.11 -4.38
C SER A 193 -3.50 1.92 -5.65
N TYR A 194 -2.91 3.12 -5.73
CA TYR A 194 -2.90 3.92 -6.95
C TYR A 194 -2.37 3.13 -8.16
N ASN A 195 -1.19 2.51 -8.04
CA ASN A 195 -0.59 1.75 -9.13
C ASN A 195 -1.31 0.42 -9.39
N MET A 196 -1.86 -0.23 -8.36
CA MET A 196 -2.69 -1.44 -8.55
C MET A 196 -3.99 -1.12 -9.30
N LEU A 197 -4.61 0.04 -9.07
CA LEU A 197 -5.78 0.49 -9.83
C LEU A 197 -5.41 0.76 -11.29
N ARG A 198 -4.24 1.34 -11.58
CA ARG A 198 -3.73 1.48 -12.96
C ARG A 198 -3.55 0.14 -13.65
N LEU A 199 -2.88 -0.82 -13.00
CA LEU A 199 -2.72 -2.17 -13.52
C LEU A 199 -4.08 -2.85 -13.77
N THR A 200 -5.01 -2.71 -12.83
CA THR A 200 -6.37 -3.26 -12.91
C THR A 200 -7.11 -2.77 -14.15
N ARG A 201 -6.95 -1.50 -14.53
CA ARG A 201 -7.55 -0.93 -15.75
C ARG A 201 -7.04 -1.61 -17.03
N HIS A 202 -5.72 -1.85 -17.14
CA HIS A 202 -5.17 -2.55 -18.29
C HIS A 202 -5.76 -3.96 -18.42
N LEU A 203 -5.73 -4.73 -17.32
CA LEU A 203 -6.26 -6.10 -17.30
C LEU A 203 -7.76 -6.16 -17.63
N TYR A 204 -8.54 -5.19 -17.12
CA TYR A 204 -9.93 -5.04 -17.49
C TYR A 204 -10.10 -4.69 -18.96
N GLY A 205 -9.28 -3.77 -19.49
CA GLY A 205 -9.32 -3.38 -20.90
C GLY A 205 -9.15 -4.55 -21.87
N TRP A 206 -8.37 -5.57 -21.50
CA TRP A 206 -8.13 -6.75 -22.33
C TRP A 206 -9.26 -7.78 -22.28
N THR A 207 -9.90 -7.93 -21.12
CA THR A 207 -10.78 -9.08 -20.82
C THR A 207 -12.25 -8.70 -20.61
N GLY A 208 -12.48 -7.50 -20.07
CA GLY A 208 -13.75 -7.03 -19.53
C GLY A 208 -14.27 -7.85 -18.33
N ASP A 209 -13.40 -8.62 -17.67
CA ASP A 209 -13.75 -9.41 -16.48
C ASP A 209 -14.09 -8.48 -15.31
N ALA A 210 -15.33 -8.57 -14.82
CA ALA A 210 -15.83 -7.69 -13.76
C ALA A 210 -15.10 -7.85 -12.42
N ARG A 211 -14.38 -8.96 -12.18
CA ARG A 211 -13.61 -9.17 -10.94
C ARG A 211 -12.53 -8.09 -10.75
N TYR A 212 -11.98 -7.58 -11.85
CA TYR A 212 -11.07 -6.42 -11.79
C TYR A 212 -11.77 -5.20 -11.18
N PHE A 213 -13.04 -4.97 -11.51
CA PHE A 213 -13.81 -3.86 -10.97
C PHE A 213 -14.41 -4.11 -9.59
N ASP A 214 -14.53 -5.36 -9.15
CA ASP A 214 -14.78 -5.66 -7.74
C ASP A 214 -13.59 -5.23 -6.86
N PHE A 215 -12.35 -5.51 -7.31
CA PHE A 215 -11.14 -5.01 -6.65
C PHE A 215 -11.01 -3.48 -6.79
N TYR A 216 -11.26 -2.94 -7.99
CA TYR A 216 -11.18 -1.50 -8.23
C TYR A 216 -12.11 -0.74 -7.29
N GLU A 217 -13.38 -1.14 -7.21
CA GLU A 217 -14.37 -0.54 -6.31
C GLU A 217 -13.93 -0.64 -4.84
N ARG A 218 -13.40 -1.80 -4.42
CA ARG A 218 -12.90 -2.01 -3.06
C ARG A 218 -11.78 -1.03 -2.70
N ALA A 219 -10.69 -1.04 -3.47
CA ALA A 219 -9.51 -0.23 -3.19
C ALA A 219 -9.79 1.27 -3.39
N HIS A 220 -10.59 1.62 -4.39
CA HIS A 220 -10.99 3.01 -4.62
C HIS A 220 -11.80 3.55 -3.44
N LEU A 221 -12.89 2.88 -3.04
CA LEU A 221 -13.76 3.38 -1.97
C LEU A 221 -13.11 3.31 -0.59
N ASN A 222 -12.33 2.28 -0.29
CA ASN A 222 -11.89 2.02 1.08
C ASN A 222 -10.45 2.43 1.38
N HIS A 223 -9.64 2.69 0.35
CA HIS A 223 -8.25 3.14 0.53
C HIS A 223 -8.02 4.51 -0.12
N ILE A 224 -8.29 4.68 -1.42
CA ILE A 224 -8.08 5.96 -2.12
C ILE A 224 -8.99 7.06 -1.58
N MET A 225 -10.30 6.84 -1.51
CA MET A 225 -11.23 7.83 -0.95
C MET A 225 -10.98 8.11 0.55
N SER A 226 -10.28 7.20 1.22
CA SER A 226 -9.90 7.37 2.62
C SER A 226 -8.61 8.20 2.79
N GLN A 227 -7.83 8.33 1.72
CA GLN A 227 -6.49 8.93 1.74
C GLN A 227 -6.55 10.45 1.91
N GLN A 228 -7.46 11.12 1.22
CA GLN A 228 -7.58 12.57 1.29
C GLN A 228 -8.52 13.00 2.41
N HIS A 229 -8.05 13.92 3.25
CA HIS A 229 -8.90 14.60 4.20
C HIS A 229 -9.88 15.52 3.46
N PRO A 230 -11.20 15.39 3.64
CA PRO A 230 -12.19 16.11 2.84
C PRO A 230 -12.15 17.63 3.07
N ASP A 231 -11.87 18.09 4.29
CA ASP A 231 -11.86 19.53 4.60
C ASP A 231 -10.53 20.23 4.29
N THR A 232 -9.38 19.58 4.51
CA THR A 232 -8.05 20.19 4.30
C THR A 232 -7.43 19.87 2.95
N GLY A 233 -7.93 18.85 2.26
CA GLY A 233 -7.38 18.35 1.00
C GLY A 233 -6.06 17.58 1.13
N MET A 234 -5.56 17.39 2.36
CA MET A 234 -4.26 16.76 2.64
C MET A 234 -4.31 15.24 2.56
N PHE A 235 -3.19 14.61 2.23
CA PHE A 235 -3.12 13.18 1.94
C PHE A 235 -2.46 12.39 3.05
N THR A 236 -2.96 11.19 3.31
CA THR A 236 -2.24 10.20 4.10
C THR A 236 -1.21 9.47 3.27
N TYR A 237 -0.10 9.10 3.92
CA TYR A 237 0.87 8.15 3.35
C TYR A 237 0.40 6.72 3.58
N PHE A 238 0.28 6.36 4.86
CA PHE A 238 -0.18 5.06 5.33
C PHE A 238 -1.63 5.13 5.80
N THR A 239 -2.35 4.03 5.60
CA THR A 239 -3.71 3.87 6.11
C THR A 239 -3.69 2.77 7.16
N ALA A 240 -3.37 3.17 8.39
CA ALA A 240 -3.22 2.28 9.53
C ALA A 240 -4.40 1.32 9.67
N LEU A 241 -4.10 0.03 9.81
CA LEU A 241 -5.09 -1.04 10.05
C LEU A 241 -4.94 -1.68 11.43
N ALA A 242 -3.90 -1.33 12.18
CA ALA A 242 -3.82 -1.61 13.60
C ALA A 242 -4.99 -0.97 14.35
N PRO A 243 -5.63 -1.68 15.29
CA PRO A 243 -6.71 -1.12 16.08
C PRO A 243 -6.24 0.06 16.94
N GLY A 244 -7.09 1.07 17.08
CA GLY A 244 -6.82 2.23 17.94
C GLY A 244 -5.85 3.24 17.35
N MET A 245 -5.57 3.16 16.04
CA MET A 245 -4.71 4.08 15.33
C MET A 245 -5.51 5.11 14.53
N GLY A 246 -4.99 6.34 14.50
CA GLY A 246 -5.50 7.46 13.68
C GLY A 246 -4.68 7.63 12.40
N ARG A 247 -5.19 8.45 11.47
CA ARG A 247 -4.49 8.79 10.22
C ARG A 247 -3.59 10.00 10.40
N VAL A 248 -2.41 9.96 9.78
CA VAL A 248 -1.51 11.11 9.66
C VAL A 248 -1.65 11.68 8.26
N HIS A 249 -1.93 12.97 8.17
CA HIS A 249 -2.08 13.68 6.90
C HIS A 249 -0.88 14.60 6.67
N SER A 250 -0.56 14.82 5.40
CA SER A 250 0.43 15.80 4.96
C SER A 250 0.06 17.22 5.36
N SER A 251 1.02 18.13 5.27
CA SER A 251 0.83 19.57 5.30
C SER A 251 0.81 20.15 3.88
N PRO A 252 0.25 21.36 3.69
CA PRO A 252 0.16 21.96 2.36
C PRO A 252 1.51 22.28 1.70
N THR A 253 2.57 22.51 2.50
CA THR A 253 3.85 23.05 2.01
C THR A 253 5.12 22.36 2.52
N GLU A 254 5.03 21.47 3.52
CA GLU A 254 6.23 20.89 4.15
C GLU A 254 6.43 19.41 3.82
N ASP A 255 5.41 18.73 3.29
CA ASP A 255 5.42 17.28 3.07
C ASP A 255 5.44 16.91 1.58
N PHE A 256 6.60 16.49 1.09
CA PHE A 256 6.85 16.16 -0.33
C PHE A 256 6.97 14.66 -0.56
N TRP A 257 6.06 13.89 0.03
CA TRP A 257 6.09 12.42 -0.03
C TRP A 257 5.61 11.88 -1.39
N CYS A 258 5.98 10.64 -1.71
CA CYS A 258 5.48 9.95 -2.90
C CYS A 258 3.93 9.85 -2.90
N CYS A 259 3.32 9.64 -1.74
CA CYS A 259 1.86 9.56 -1.56
C CYS A 259 1.15 10.91 -1.74
N VAL A 260 1.84 12.04 -1.58
CA VAL A 260 1.29 13.36 -1.95
C VAL A 260 1.22 13.45 -3.48
N GLY A 261 2.27 13.03 -4.18
CA GLY A 261 2.30 12.91 -5.64
C GLY A 261 1.14 12.08 -6.20
N SER A 262 1.06 10.82 -5.77
CA SER A 262 -0.02 9.91 -6.22
C SER A 262 -1.41 10.31 -5.71
N GLY A 263 -1.50 10.98 -4.55
CA GLY A 263 -2.75 11.53 -4.03
C GLY A 263 -3.34 12.59 -4.96
N MET A 264 -2.53 13.55 -5.40
CA MET A 264 -2.96 14.56 -6.38
C MET A 264 -3.48 13.91 -7.67
N GLU A 265 -2.76 12.90 -8.18
CA GLU A 265 -3.18 12.17 -9.38
C GLU A 265 -4.48 11.38 -9.16
N SER A 266 -4.61 10.68 -8.03
CA SER A 266 -5.78 9.83 -7.71
C SER A 266 -7.08 10.61 -7.68
N HIS A 267 -7.08 11.77 -7.02
CA HIS A 267 -8.30 12.56 -6.81
C HIS A 267 -8.68 13.41 -8.03
N SER A 268 -7.74 13.63 -8.96
CA SER A 268 -8.04 14.30 -10.25
C SER A 268 -8.87 13.43 -11.22
N LYS A 269 -9.04 12.14 -10.94
CA LYS A 269 -9.45 11.16 -11.95
C LYS A 269 -10.48 10.12 -11.48
N HIS A 270 -11.35 10.46 -10.53
CA HIS A 270 -12.42 9.52 -10.12
C HIS A 270 -13.35 9.07 -11.28
N GLY A 271 -13.50 9.89 -12.32
CA GLY A 271 -14.38 9.62 -13.47
C GLY A 271 -13.83 8.64 -14.52
N GLU A 272 -12.51 8.43 -14.63
CA GLU A 272 -11.91 7.70 -15.76
C GLU A 272 -12.22 6.19 -15.79
N SER A 273 -12.82 5.64 -14.73
CA SER A 273 -13.16 4.22 -14.58
C SER A 273 -14.66 3.96 -14.45
N ILE A 274 -15.51 4.98 -14.54
CA ILE A 274 -16.97 4.81 -14.41
C ILE A 274 -17.53 4.05 -15.61
N TYR A 275 -17.17 4.50 -16.82
CA TYR A 275 -17.69 4.01 -18.08
C TYR A 275 -16.61 3.30 -18.89
N TRP A 276 -17.01 2.31 -19.69
CA TRP A 276 -16.11 1.63 -20.62
C TRP A 276 -16.78 1.32 -21.95
N LYS A 277 -16.10 1.59 -23.06
CA LYS A 277 -16.55 1.17 -24.38
C LYS A 277 -16.17 -0.28 -24.64
N ARG A 278 -17.13 -1.12 -25.04
CA ARG A 278 -16.92 -2.54 -25.39
C ARG A 278 -17.55 -2.82 -26.75
N GLY A 279 -16.78 -2.63 -27.83
CA GLY A 279 -17.32 -2.70 -29.19
C GLY A 279 -18.38 -1.62 -29.40
N ASP A 280 -19.62 -2.03 -29.65
CA ASP A 280 -20.80 -1.15 -29.78
C ASP A 280 -21.62 -1.01 -28.49
N ALA A 281 -21.16 -1.64 -27.40
CA ALA A 281 -21.75 -1.51 -26.07
C ALA A 281 -21.04 -0.45 -25.22
N VAL A 282 -21.78 0.12 -24.27
CA VAL A 282 -21.25 0.93 -23.18
C VAL A 282 -21.46 0.16 -21.88
N ALA A 283 -20.40 -0.05 -21.12
CA ALA A 283 -20.45 -0.63 -19.78
C ALA A 283 -20.37 0.45 -18.71
N ILE A 284 -21.14 0.30 -17.64
CA ILE A 284 -21.01 1.08 -16.40
C ILE A 284 -20.46 0.15 -15.33
N ASN A 285 -19.25 0.45 -14.86
CA ASN A 285 -18.57 -0.36 -13.87
C ASN A 285 -18.61 0.24 -12.46
N LEU A 286 -18.59 1.57 -12.33
CA LEU A 286 -18.73 2.25 -11.04
C LEU A 286 -20.00 3.09 -11.05
N TYR A 287 -20.67 3.17 -9.90
CA TYR A 287 -21.97 3.82 -9.80
C TYR A 287 -21.85 5.14 -9.03
N TYR A 288 -21.10 6.09 -9.57
CA TYR A 288 -20.99 7.43 -9.00
C TYR A 288 -21.89 8.42 -9.76
N ALA A 289 -22.40 9.42 -9.05
CA ALA A 289 -23.16 10.50 -9.68
C ALA A 289 -22.28 11.17 -10.73
N SER A 290 -22.71 11.13 -11.99
CA SER A 290 -21.88 11.51 -13.14
C SER A 290 -22.70 11.66 -14.42
N THR A 291 -22.15 12.38 -15.39
CA THR A 291 -22.69 12.47 -16.75
C THR A 291 -21.66 11.91 -17.73
N LEU A 292 -22.10 11.00 -18.59
CA LEU A 292 -21.35 10.58 -19.78
C LEU A 292 -21.82 11.43 -20.97
N ASP A 293 -20.89 12.08 -21.65
CA ASP A 293 -21.12 12.70 -22.96
C ASP A 293 -20.19 12.07 -24.00
N ALA A 294 -20.68 11.03 -24.68
CA ALA A 294 -19.98 10.34 -25.76
C ALA A 294 -20.86 10.26 -27.02
N PRO A 295 -20.27 10.18 -28.23
CA PRO A 295 -21.03 10.07 -29.47
C PRO A 295 -22.05 8.92 -29.48
N GLU A 296 -21.68 7.78 -28.91
CA GLU A 296 -22.51 6.57 -28.82
C GLU A 296 -23.50 6.57 -27.65
N ALA A 297 -23.32 7.40 -26.62
CA ALA A 297 -24.16 7.40 -25.43
C ALA A 297 -24.06 8.70 -24.64
N LYS A 298 -25.22 9.21 -24.22
CA LYS A 298 -25.33 10.33 -23.29
C LYS A 298 -26.21 9.90 -22.13
N LEU A 299 -25.63 9.82 -20.93
CA LEU A 299 -26.24 9.22 -19.74
C LEU A 299 -26.04 10.13 -18.53
N ASP A 300 -27.09 10.34 -17.74
CA ASP A 300 -27.00 11.05 -16.46
C ASP A 300 -27.25 10.04 -15.33
N ILE A 301 -26.27 9.85 -14.43
CA ILE A 301 -26.39 9.00 -13.25
C ILE A 301 -26.66 9.87 -12.02
N ASP A 302 -27.80 9.62 -11.35
CA ASP A 302 -28.17 10.19 -10.06
C ASP A 302 -28.28 9.08 -9.00
N THR A 303 -27.47 9.18 -7.96
CA THR A 303 -27.40 8.17 -6.91
C THR A 303 -26.76 8.69 -5.63
N GLN A 304 -27.11 8.06 -4.51
CA GLN A 304 -26.40 8.20 -3.23
C GLN A 304 -25.37 7.07 -3.02
N PHE A 305 -25.17 6.18 -4.00
CA PHE A 305 -24.14 5.15 -3.96
C PHE A 305 -22.76 5.79 -3.72
N PRO A 306 -21.91 5.23 -2.83
CA PRO A 306 -22.02 3.92 -2.22
C PRO A 306 -22.82 3.86 -0.90
N LEU A 307 -23.43 4.96 -0.44
CA LEU A 307 -24.25 4.95 0.79
C LEU A 307 -25.69 4.49 0.55
N GLY A 308 -26.23 4.77 -0.64
CA GLY A 308 -27.50 4.25 -1.12
C GLY A 308 -27.33 3.03 -2.01
N ASP A 309 -28.35 2.18 -2.08
CA ASP A 309 -28.35 0.97 -2.90
C ASP A 309 -28.96 1.15 -4.29
N THR A 310 -29.50 2.34 -4.60
CA THR A 310 -30.26 2.59 -5.82
C THR A 310 -29.56 3.61 -6.72
N VAL A 311 -29.37 3.22 -7.98
CA VAL A 311 -28.76 4.00 -9.04
C VAL A 311 -29.83 4.34 -10.06
N ARG A 312 -30.01 5.63 -10.35
CA ARG A 312 -30.94 6.11 -11.39
C ARG A 312 -30.15 6.61 -12.57
N ILE A 313 -30.50 6.14 -13.76
CA ILE A 313 -29.82 6.53 -15.00
C ILE A 313 -30.86 7.09 -15.97
N ALA A 314 -30.69 8.33 -16.39
CA ALA A 314 -31.48 8.92 -17.45
C ALA A 314 -30.76 8.79 -18.79
N VAL A 315 -31.47 8.30 -19.81
CA VAL A 315 -30.91 8.10 -21.15
C VAL A 315 -31.22 9.32 -22.01
N ARG A 316 -30.19 10.05 -22.45
CA ARG A 316 -30.30 11.16 -23.42
C ARG A 316 -29.99 10.70 -24.83
N THR A 317 -28.97 9.86 -24.96
CA THR A 317 -28.63 9.14 -26.19
C THR A 317 -28.38 7.70 -25.82
N ALA A 318 -29.14 6.79 -26.41
CA ALA A 318 -29.09 5.37 -26.07
C ALA A 318 -27.93 4.68 -26.80
N PRO A 319 -27.05 3.95 -26.08
CA PRO A 319 -26.13 3.03 -26.74
C PRO A 319 -26.92 1.87 -27.35
N ARG A 320 -26.27 1.12 -28.26
CA ARG A 320 -26.86 -0.11 -28.81
C ARG A 320 -27.13 -1.13 -27.70
N THR A 321 -26.15 -1.29 -26.81
CA THR A 321 -26.23 -2.11 -25.61
C THR A 321 -25.66 -1.34 -24.42
N LEU A 322 -26.40 -1.29 -23.31
CA LEU A 322 -25.91 -0.81 -22.03
C LEU A 322 -25.66 -2.01 -21.11
N ALA A 323 -24.43 -2.19 -20.65
CA ALA A 323 -24.04 -3.24 -19.72
C ALA A 323 -23.83 -2.66 -18.32
N LEU A 324 -24.60 -3.11 -17.34
CA LEU A 324 -24.52 -2.64 -15.95
C LEU A 324 -23.84 -3.71 -15.10
N ARG A 325 -22.66 -3.43 -14.54
CA ARG A 325 -21.94 -4.39 -13.69
C ARG A 325 -22.77 -4.77 -12.47
N VAL A 326 -22.93 -6.05 -12.18
CA VAL A 326 -23.43 -6.51 -10.89
C VAL A 326 -22.22 -6.88 -10.04
N PRO A 327 -21.93 -6.13 -8.97
CA PRO A 327 -20.79 -6.41 -8.11
C PRO A 327 -20.85 -7.81 -7.49
N GLY A 328 -19.70 -8.44 -7.28
CA GLY A 328 -19.63 -9.80 -6.71
C GLY A 328 -20.28 -9.94 -5.33
N TRP A 329 -20.41 -8.85 -4.57
CA TRP A 329 -21.09 -8.82 -3.26
C TRP A 329 -22.63 -8.76 -3.35
N CYS A 330 -23.21 -8.47 -4.51
CA CYS A 330 -24.65 -8.28 -4.70
C CYS A 330 -25.32 -9.54 -5.27
N ALA A 331 -25.99 -10.31 -4.41
CA ALA A 331 -26.64 -11.56 -4.81
C ALA A 331 -27.94 -11.36 -5.62
N ALA A 332 -28.73 -10.32 -5.31
CA ALA A 332 -30.07 -10.12 -5.87
C ALA A 332 -30.25 -8.69 -6.40
N PRO A 333 -29.63 -8.34 -7.55
CA PRO A 333 -29.86 -7.04 -8.18
C PRO A 333 -31.27 -6.95 -8.75
N LEU A 334 -31.85 -5.75 -8.75
CA LEU A 334 -33.11 -5.46 -9.46
C LEU A 334 -32.86 -4.36 -10.47
N LEU A 335 -33.13 -4.64 -11.74
CA LEU A 335 -33.01 -3.68 -12.83
C LEU A 335 -34.38 -3.41 -13.44
N GLN A 336 -34.71 -2.13 -13.57
CA GLN A 336 -35.97 -1.68 -14.15
C GLN A 336 -35.75 -0.60 -15.21
N VAL A 337 -36.55 -0.63 -16.26
CA VAL A 337 -36.68 0.46 -17.25
C VAL A 337 -38.12 0.95 -17.21
N ASN A 338 -38.30 2.25 -16.97
CA ASN A 338 -39.62 2.89 -16.86
C ASN A 338 -40.58 2.14 -15.90
N GLY A 339 -40.03 1.67 -14.77
CA GLY A 339 -40.78 0.96 -13.70
C GLY A 339 -41.07 -0.52 -13.98
N ARG A 340 -40.60 -1.09 -15.09
CA ARG A 340 -40.76 -2.52 -15.42
C ARG A 340 -39.44 -3.24 -15.31
N THR A 341 -39.42 -4.41 -14.68
CA THR A 341 -38.24 -5.27 -14.60
C THR A 341 -37.70 -5.56 -16.00
N ALA A 342 -36.40 -5.39 -16.18
CA ALA A 342 -35.73 -5.46 -17.48
C ALA A 342 -34.28 -5.95 -17.36
N GLY A 343 -33.70 -6.26 -18.51
CA GLY A 343 -32.32 -6.67 -18.65
C GLY A 343 -32.11 -8.18 -18.66
N VAL A 344 -31.07 -8.62 -19.36
CA VAL A 344 -30.65 -10.02 -19.46
C VAL A 344 -29.32 -10.16 -18.75
N ARG A 345 -29.21 -11.14 -17.84
CA ARG A 345 -27.96 -11.42 -17.13
C ARG A 345 -26.98 -12.10 -18.08
N ASP A 346 -25.78 -11.54 -18.21
CA ASP A 346 -24.63 -12.12 -18.89
C ASP A 346 -23.40 -12.04 -17.99
N GLY A 347 -23.01 -13.18 -17.42
CA GLY A 347 -21.94 -13.26 -16.42
C GLY A 347 -22.16 -12.30 -15.25
N ALA A 348 -21.30 -11.29 -15.13
CA ALA A 348 -21.34 -10.26 -14.10
C ALA A 348 -22.00 -8.95 -14.55
N TYR A 349 -22.75 -8.95 -15.65
CA TYR A 349 -23.45 -7.76 -16.16
C TYR A 349 -24.94 -8.03 -16.39
N LEU A 350 -25.75 -6.98 -16.27
CA LEU A 350 -27.11 -6.93 -16.77
C LEU A 350 -27.11 -6.10 -18.06
N LEU A 351 -27.52 -6.72 -19.17
CA LEU A 351 -27.52 -6.12 -20.50
C LEU A 351 -28.90 -5.54 -20.83
N LEU A 352 -28.93 -4.30 -21.28
CA LEU A 352 -30.12 -3.63 -21.83
C LEU A 352 -29.90 -3.30 -23.30
N THR A 353 -30.87 -3.66 -24.13
CA THR A 353 -30.90 -3.36 -25.57
C THR A 353 -32.20 -2.66 -25.93
N GLY A 354 -32.20 -1.86 -26.99
CA GLY A 354 -33.41 -1.18 -27.47
C GLY A 354 -33.86 0.01 -26.61
N LEU A 355 -32.95 0.54 -25.79
CA LEU A 355 -33.15 1.79 -25.06
C LEU A 355 -33.38 2.96 -26.03
N LYS A 356 -34.12 3.95 -25.57
CA LYS A 356 -34.42 5.19 -26.32
C LYS A 356 -34.11 6.41 -25.47
N ALA A 357 -33.92 7.54 -26.13
CA ALA A 357 -33.86 8.82 -25.44
C ALA A 357 -35.15 9.04 -24.62
N GLY A 358 -35.00 9.46 -23.37
CA GLY A 358 -36.09 9.64 -22.41
C GLY A 358 -36.32 8.44 -21.48
N ASP A 359 -35.74 7.26 -21.76
CA ASP A 359 -35.86 6.12 -20.86
C ASP A 359 -35.19 6.40 -19.51
N ARG A 360 -35.82 5.89 -18.44
CA ARG A 360 -35.33 5.96 -17.08
C ARG A 360 -35.03 4.56 -16.58
N ILE A 361 -33.78 4.35 -16.17
CA ILE A 361 -33.30 3.09 -15.65
C ILE A 361 -33.15 3.23 -14.13
N ALA A 362 -33.60 2.24 -13.38
CA ALA A 362 -33.35 2.11 -11.96
C ALA A 362 -32.67 0.76 -11.70
N LEU A 363 -31.48 0.80 -11.09
CA LEU A 363 -30.74 -0.37 -10.66
C LEU A 363 -30.63 -0.35 -9.14
N SER A 364 -31.21 -1.34 -8.47
CA SER A 364 -31.03 -1.57 -7.04
C SER A 364 -30.01 -2.69 -6.81
N LEU A 365 -29.05 -2.42 -5.94
CA LEU A 365 -27.94 -3.30 -5.56
C LEU A 365 -27.95 -3.49 -4.04
N PRO A 366 -28.81 -4.37 -3.49
CA PRO A 366 -28.92 -4.58 -2.05
C PRO A 366 -27.56 -4.89 -1.41
N MET A 367 -27.21 -4.15 -0.35
CA MET A 367 -25.89 -4.18 0.29
C MET A 367 -25.91 -5.03 1.59
N PRO A 368 -25.63 -6.34 1.54
CA PRO A 368 -25.64 -7.18 2.74
C PRO A 368 -24.48 -6.82 3.67
N LEU A 369 -24.67 -7.10 4.97
CA LEU A 369 -23.57 -7.18 5.92
C LEU A 369 -22.79 -8.48 5.64
N ARG A 370 -21.46 -8.38 5.56
CA ARG A 370 -20.55 -9.50 5.30
C ARG A 370 -19.41 -9.49 6.31
N VAL A 371 -18.83 -10.66 6.54
CA VAL A 371 -17.66 -10.87 7.38
C VAL A 371 -16.54 -11.41 6.50
N GLU A 372 -15.37 -10.79 6.55
CA GLU A 372 -14.16 -11.26 5.88
C GLU A 372 -13.08 -11.55 6.92
N ALA A 373 -12.54 -12.77 6.91
CA ALA A 373 -11.47 -13.17 7.81
C ALA A 373 -10.09 -12.89 7.20
N MET A 374 -9.09 -12.67 8.04
CA MET A 374 -7.71 -12.55 7.62
C MET A 374 -7.23 -13.87 6.97
N PRO A 375 -6.46 -13.83 5.86
CA PRO A 375 -6.03 -15.03 5.14
C PRO A 375 -5.28 -16.08 5.98
N ASP A 376 -4.54 -15.69 7.02
CA ASP A 376 -3.77 -16.53 7.94
C ASP A 376 -4.37 -16.67 9.35
N ASP A 377 -5.39 -15.89 9.69
CA ASP A 377 -6.06 -15.98 10.99
C ASP A 377 -7.58 -15.90 10.82
N PRO A 378 -8.30 -17.03 10.81
CA PRO A 378 -9.76 -17.05 10.66
C PRO A 378 -10.51 -16.43 11.86
N ARG A 379 -9.79 -16.08 12.94
CA ARG A 379 -10.34 -15.42 14.11
C ARG A 379 -10.11 -13.91 14.08
N LEU A 380 -9.36 -13.37 13.14
CA LEU A 380 -9.22 -11.94 12.93
C LEU A 380 -10.12 -11.53 11.78
N ILE A 381 -11.20 -10.81 12.06
CA ILE A 381 -12.27 -10.55 11.08
C ILE A 381 -12.55 -9.06 10.90
N ALA A 382 -13.00 -8.68 9.71
CA ALA A 382 -13.50 -7.35 9.38
C ALA A 382 -14.95 -7.44 8.89
N PHE A 383 -15.70 -6.35 9.06
CA PHE A 383 -17.09 -6.24 8.60
C PHE A 383 -17.20 -5.35 7.38
N LEU A 384 -18.08 -5.73 6.46
CA LEU A 384 -18.40 -4.93 5.28
C LEU A 384 -19.91 -4.80 5.11
N SER A 385 -20.35 -3.70 4.52
CA SER A 385 -21.72 -3.50 4.09
C SER A 385 -21.72 -3.13 2.60
N GLY A 386 -22.15 -4.07 1.75
CA GLY A 386 -21.92 -3.97 0.30
C GLY A 386 -20.42 -3.85 -0.01
N PRO A 387 -19.97 -2.77 -0.68
CA PRO A 387 -18.55 -2.54 -0.99
C PRO A 387 -17.79 -1.83 0.14
N LEU A 388 -18.49 -1.34 1.18
CA LEU A 388 -17.91 -0.49 2.22
C LEU A 388 -17.35 -1.32 3.36
N VAL A 389 -16.05 -1.17 3.62
CA VAL A 389 -15.41 -1.64 4.86
C VAL A 389 -15.92 -0.80 6.00
N LEU A 390 -16.33 -1.46 7.09
CA LEU A 390 -16.77 -0.81 8.31
C LEU A 390 -15.60 -0.79 9.31
N ALA A 391 -15.49 0.28 10.08
CA ALA A 391 -14.56 0.37 11.18
C ALA A 391 -15.26 0.91 12.43
N ALA A 392 -14.85 0.42 13.60
CA ALA A 392 -15.31 0.97 14.87
C ALA A 392 -14.68 2.35 15.10
N ASP A 393 -15.51 3.30 15.53
CA ASP A 393 -15.07 4.60 15.99
C ASP A 393 -14.49 4.47 17.41
N MET A 394 -13.23 4.82 17.58
CA MET A 394 -12.51 4.73 18.86
C MET A 394 -12.18 6.10 19.46
N GLY A 395 -12.92 7.14 19.05
CA GLY A 395 -12.73 8.52 19.50
C GLY A 395 -11.62 9.25 18.73
N ALA A 396 -11.23 10.44 19.21
CA ALA A 396 -10.29 11.34 18.54
C ALA A 396 -8.93 10.69 18.22
N GLY A 397 -8.40 11.03 17.04
CA GLY A 397 -7.15 10.53 16.46
C GLY A 397 -5.86 11.11 17.04
N ASP A 398 -5.95 12.18 17.84
CA ASP A 398 -4.83 12.95 18.38
C ASP A 398 -4.11 12.29 19.56
N ARG A 399 -4.67 11.21 20.09
CA ARG A 399 -4.11 10.42 21.19
C ARG A 399 -4.13 8.95 20.79
N ARG A 400 -3.31 8.10 21.40
CA ARG A 400 -3.48 6.64 21.29
C ARG A 400 -4.70 6.19 22.10
N ALA A 401 -5.42 5.16 21.64
CA ALA A 401 -6.50 4.59 22.42
C ALA A 401 -5.96 3.98 23.73
N ASP A 402 -6.61 4.29 24.84
CA ASP A 402 -6.32 3.66 26.13
C ASP A 402 -7.07 2.33 26.25
N GLY A 403 -6.40 1.32 26.83
CA GLY A 403 -7.01 0.02 27.10
C GLY A 403 -6.86 -1.03 25.98
N PRO A 404 -7.48 -2.21 26.16
CA PRO A 404 -7.32 -3.33 25.24
C PRO A 404 -7.94 -3.07 23.86
N ASP A 405 -7.26 -3.55 22.82
CA ASP A 405 -7.79 -3.57 21.46
C ASP A 405 -9.19 -4.22 21.43
N PRO A 406 -10.13 -3.67 20.64
CA PRO A 406 -11.49 -4.16 20.61
C PRO A 406 -11.55 -5.58 20.06
N ALA A 407 -12.40 -6.39 20.68
CA ALA A 407 -12.57 -7.79 20.39
C ALA A 407 -14.05 -8.18 20.36
N LEU A 408 -14.33 -9.35 19.80
CA LEU A 408 -15.65 -9.96 19.75
C LEU A 408 -15.67 -11.26 20.54
N VAL A 409 -16.61 -11.39 21.46
CA VAL A 409 -16.84 -12.64 22.22
C VAL A 409 -18.10 -13.31 21.70
N THR A 410 -17.92 -14.31 20.83
CA THR A 410 -18.99 -15.02 20.14
C THR A 410 -18.51 -16.33 19.53
N ASP A 411 -19.34 -17.36 19.65
CA ASP A 411 -19.09 -18.67 19.04
C ASP A 411 -19.53 -18.73 17.56
N ARG A 412 -20.17 -17.66 17.06
CA ARG A 412 -20.59 -17.56 15.65
C ARG A 412 -19.39 -17.28 14.74
N THR A 413 -19.29 -18.02 13.64
CA THR A 413 -18.30 -17.77 12.58
C THR A 413 -18.61 -16.50 11.80
N GLU A 414 -19.89 -16.19 11.60
CA GLU A 414 -20.40 -14.93 11.06
C GLU A 414 -21.19 -14.19 12.15
N PRO A 415 -20.52 -13.33 12.95
CA PRO A 415 -21.18 -12.53 13.97
C PRO A 415 -22.15 -11.54 13.34
N ALA A 416 -23.37 -11.46 13.87
CA ALA A 416 -24.31 -10.43 13.47
C ALA A 416 -23.95 -9.11 14.18
N LEU A 417 -24.11 -7.98 13.50
CA LEU A 417 -24.07 -6.66 14.12
C LEU A 417 -25.47 -6.14 14.41
N VAL A 418 -25.60 -5.28 15.43
CA VAL A 418 -26.86 -4.58 15.72
C VAL A 418 -26.97 -3.37 14.80
N LYS A 419 -28.04 -3.24 14.01
CA LYS A 419 -28.26 -2.05 13.19
C LYS A 419 -28.41 -0.81 14.07
N ALA A 420 -27.80 0.29 13.66
CA ALA A 420 -27.94 1.60 14.29
C ALA A 420 -28.62 2.59 13.33
N THR A 421 -29.02 3.75 13.83
CA THR A 421 -29.65 4.80 13.03
C THR A 421 -28.66 5.33 11.97
N GLY A 422 -29.12 5.40 10.72
CA GLY A 422 -28.36 5.89 9.57
C GLY A 422 -27.83 4.78 8.65
N LEU A 423 -27.44 5.15 7.43
CA LEU A 423 -26.93 4.22 6.42
C LEU A 423 -25.58 3.66 6.84
N HIS A 424 -25.41 2.34 6.68
CA HIS A 424 -24.18 1.61 7.00
C HIS A 424 -23.67 1.81 8.43
N ARG A 425 -24.56 2.08 9.39
CA ARG A 425 -24.22 2.22 10.80
C ARG A 425 -24.65 1.01 11.60
N TYR A 426 -23.73 0.50 12.40
CA TYR A 426 -23.91 -0.71 13.19
C TYR A 426 -23.28 -0.57 14.56
N ARG A 427 -23.58 -1.49 15.46
CA ARG A 427 -23.03 -1.61 16.80
C ARG A 427 -22.56 -3.04 17.03
N LEU A 428 -21.47 -3.21 17.78
CA LEU A 428 -20.97 -4.53 18.15
C LEU A 428 -21.99 -5.27 19.05
N GLY A 429 -22.74 -4.55 19.89
CA GLY A 429 -23.65 -5.10 20.88
C GLY A 429 -22.92 -5.78 22.05
N GLY A 430 -23.62 -6.68 22.76
CA GLY A 430 -23.08 -7.34 23.97
C GLY A 430 -21.84 -8.23 23.76
N GLN A 431 -21.60 -8.67 22.52
CA GLN A 431 -20.40 -9.40 22.12
C GLN A 431 -19.14 -8.51 22.04
N GLY A 432 -19.30 -7.19 21.90
CA GLY A 432 -18.18 -6.25 21.86
C GLY A 432 -17.46 -6.18 23.20
N LYS A 433 -16.12 -6.16 23.17
CA LYS A 433 -15.25 -5.92 24.32
C LYS A 433 -14.19 -4.88 23.94
N PRO A 434 -13.82 -3.94 24.84
CA PRO A 434 -14.35 -3.76 26.19
C PRO A 434 -15.78 -3.19 26.24
N GLY A 435 -16.33 -2.72 25.11
CA GLY A 435 -17.66 -2.13 25.06
C GLY A 435 -18.36 -2.26 23.70
N ASP A 436 -19.54 -1.63 23.62
CA ASP A 436 -20.38 -1.60 22.43
C ASP A 436 -19.99 -0.45 21.50
N LEU A 437 -19.00 -0.70 20.64
CA LEU A 437 -18.52 0.30 19.68
C LEU A 437 -19.46 0.44 18.48
N THR A 438 -19.57 1.68 17.98
CA THR A 438 -20.30 1.98 16.76
C THR A 438 -19.40 1.82 15.55
N LEU A 439 -19.86 1.09 14.54
CA LEU A 439 -19.19 0.87 13.28
C LEU A 439 -19.85 1.72 12.19
N ARG A 440 -19.02 2.39 11.37
CA ARG A 440 -19.43 3.18 10.20
C ARG A 440 -18.40 3.00 9.07
N PRO A 441 -18.71 3.39 7.81
CA PRO A 441 -17.78 3.24 6.69
C PRO A 441 -16.40 3.83 7.01
N PHE A 442 -15.35 3.03 6.83
CA PHE A 442 -13.97 3.38 7.18
C PHE A 442 -13.47 4.60 6.42
N PHE A 443 -13.83 4.73 5.14
CA PHE A 443 -13.35 5.83 4.30
C PHE A 443 -13.71 7.21 4.86
N ALA A 444 -14.85 7.31 5.56
CA ALA A 444 -15.38 8.56 6.11
C ALA A 444 -14.91 8.88 7.56
N GLN A 445 -13.91 8.16 8.08
CA GLN A 445 -13.36 8.39 9.43
C GLN A 445 -11.93 8.93 9.31
N HIS A 446 -11.77 10.26 9.29
CA HIS A 446 -10.48 10.92 9.08
C HIS A 446 -9.82 11.37 10.38
N ASP A 447 -10.59 11.89 11.33
CA ASP A 447 -10.10 12.48 12.59
C ASP A 447 -10.22 11.55 13.80
N ASN A 448 -10.62 10.30 13.54
CA ASN A 448 -10.87 9.31 14.58
C ASN A 448 -9.80 8.23 14.53
N ARG A 449 -9.49 7.67 15.70
CA ARG A 449 -8.92 6.34 15.77
C ARG A 449 -9.95 5.32 15.32
N THR A 450 -9.48 4.27 14.67
CA THR A 450 -10.37 3.23 14.16
C THR A 450 -9.90 1.82 14.50
N ALA A 451 -10.83 0.87 14.46
CA ALA A 451 -10.51 -0.55 14.36
C ALA A 451 -11.29 -1.17 13.20
N VAL A 452 -10.56 -1.66 12.20
CA VAL A 452 -11.12 -2.36 11.04
C VAL A 452 -11.24 -3.86 11.32
N TYR A 453 -10.20 -4.43 11.94
CA TYR A 453 -10.14 -5.84 12.30
C TYR A 453 -10.43 -6.05 13.78
N PHE A 454 -11.15 -7.13 14.08
CA PHE A 454 -11.53 -7.54 15.42
C PHE A 454 -11.10 -8.98 15.65
N ARG A 455 -10.38 -9.22 16.76
CA ARG A 455 -10.10 -10.58 17.20
C ARG A 455 -11.37 -11.17 17.79
N ARG A 456 -11.78 -12.32 17.26
CA ARG A 456 -12.88 -13.14 17.76
C ARG A 456 -12.38 -14.12 18.81
N PHE A 457 -13.07 -14.15 19.93
CA PHE A 457 -12.94 -15.13 21.00
C PHE A 457 -14.23 -15.92 21.17
N GLY A 458 -14.11 -17.20 21.48
CA GLY A 458 -15.23 -18.04 21.92
C GLY A 458 -15.68 -17.65 23.32
N THR A 459 -16.95 -17.92 23.64
CA THR A 459 -17.53 -17.54 24.93
C THR A 459 -16.85 -18.28 26.09
N ALA A 460 -16.50 -19.56 25.90
CA ALA A 460 -15.86 -20.39 26.91
C ALA A 460 -14.39 -20.03 27.19
N GLU A 461 -13.65 -19.53 26.20
CA GLU A 461 -12.23 -19.19 26.35
C GLU A 461 -11.99 -17.75 26.83
N TRP A 462 -12.99 -16.85 26.66
CA TRP A 462 -12.85 -15.44 26.99
C TRP A 462 -12.40 -15.17 28.44
N PRO A 463 -12.93 -15.85 29.49
CA PRO A 463 -12.50 -15.59 30.87
C PRO A 463 -10.99 -15.76 31.09
N THR A 464 -10.36 -16.73 30.43
CA THR A 464 -8.92 -16.95 30.49
C THR A 464 -8.16 -16.03 29.54
N ALA A 465 -8.66 -15.86 28.31
CA ALA A 465 -8.02 -15.05 27.29
C ALA A 465 -8.01 -13.56 27.63
N GLN A 466 -9.03 -13.05 28.32
CA GLN A 466 -9.17 -11.63 28.66
C GLN A 466 -8.00 -11.11 29.51
N LEU A 467 -7.50 -11.91 30.46
CA LEU A 467 -6.37 -11.52 31.30
C LEU A 467 -5.09 -11.36 30.47
N ALA A 468 -4.80 -12.33 29.60
CA ALA A 468 -3.65 -12.27 28.70
C ALA A 468 -3.79 -11.11 27.68
N TRP A 469 -4.99 -10.89 27.16
CA TRP A 469 -5.30 -9.80 26.23
C TRP A 469 -5.07 -8.43 26.87
N ALA A 470 -5.57 -8.23 28.09
CA ALA A 470 -5.38 -7.00 28.86
C ALA A 470 -3.91 -6.76 29.19
N ARG A 471 -3.19 -7.81 29.63
CA ARG A 471 -1.75 -7.71 29.93
C ARG A 471 -0.93 -7.35 28.69
N ALA A 472 -1.16 -8.03 27.57
CA ALA A 472 -0.45 -7.74 26.32
C ALA A 472 -0.71 -6.30 25.84
N SER A 473 -1.93 -5.79 26.03
CA SER A 473 -2.25 -4.39 25.74
C SER A 473 -1.50 -3.41 26.66
N GLN A 474 -1.42 -3.70 27.97
CA GLN A 474 -0.69 -2.87 28.93
C GLN A 474 0.80 -2.83 28.61
N GLU A 475 1.40 -3.97 28.27
CA GLU A 475 2.81 -4.07 27.87
C GLU A 475 3.10 -3.26 26.59
N ARG A 476 2.22 -3.35 25.57
CA ARG A 476 2.31 -2.52 24.34
C ARG A 476 2.13 -1.03 24.62
N ALA A 477 1.26 -0.65 25.54
CA ALA A 477 1.04 0.73 25.93
C ALA A 477 2.26 1.29 26.69
N ALA A 478 2.79 0.53 27.66
CA ALA A 478 3.96 0.90 28.43
C ALA A 478 5.22 1.06 27.57
N LEU A 479 5.45 0.15 26.61
CA LEU A 479 6.57 0.26 25.67
C LEU A 479 6.47 1.52 24.81
N ALA A 480 5.30 1.80 24.24
CA ALA A 480 5.12 2.97 23.39
C ALA A 480 5.23 4.29 24.18
N ALA A 481 4.65 4.37 25.37
CA ALA A 481 4.71 5.57 26.22
C ALA A 481 6.15 5.94 26.61
N ARG A 482 7.04 4.94 26.66
CA ARG A 482 8.45 5.12 26.96
C ARG A 482 9.31 5.36 25.73
N THR A 483 8.89 4.89 24.55
CA THR A 483 9.66 5.05 23.31
C THR A 483 9.75 6.53 22.95
N VAL A 484 10.96 7.03 22.79
CA VAL A 484 11.25 8.38 22.29
C VAL A 484 11.44 8.33 20.78
N ASP A 485 12.26 7.39 20.32
CA ASP A 485 12.53 7.18 18.91
C ASP A 485 12.78 5.70 18.61
N VAL A 486 12.60 5.29 17.35
CA VAL A 486 12.84 3.94 16.88
C VAL A 486 13.33 3.91 15.44
N ILE A 487 14.46 3.26 15.22
CA ILE A 487 14.89 2.84 13.89
C ILE A 487 14.60 1.36 13.68
N ARG A 488 14.09 1.02 12.49
CA ARG A 488 13.99 -0.36 11.99
C ARG A 488 15.07 -0.57 10.93
N LEU A 489 16.02 -1.44 11.23
CA LEU A 489 17.22 -1.62 10.41
C LEU A 489 16.95 -2.53 9.21
N GLY A 490 17.54 -2.20 8.07
CA GLY A 490 17.32 -2.84 6.79
C GLY A 490 16.12 -2.27 6.02
N GLU A 491 15.28 -1.45 6.63
CA GLU A 491 14.19 -0.69 5.99
C GLU A 491 14.71 0.67 5.50
N GLN A 492 14.41 1.03 4.24
CA GLN A 492 15.00 2.22 3.62
C GLN A 492 14.54 3.52 4.27
N GLN A 493 13.24 3.78 4.32
CA GLN A 493 12.74 5.06 4.81
C GLN A 493 13.19 5.32 6.27
N PRO A 494 13.09 4.35 7.20
CA PRO A 494 13.71 4.49 8.51
C PRO A 494 15.21 4.75 8.47
N GLU A 495 16.00 4.04 7.66
CA GLU A 495 17.45 4.29 7.59
C GLU A 495 17.81 5.68 7.03
N VAL A 496 17.04 6.20 6.07
CA VAL A 496 17.19 7.55 5.54
C VAL A 496 16.83 8.59 6.61
N ASP A 497 15.69 8.42 7.28
CA ASP A 497 15.20 9.33 8.33
C ASP A 497 16.19 9.43 9.50
N HIS A 498 16.98 8.37 9.74
CA HIS A 498 17.94 8.28 10.83
C HIS A 498 19.40 8.44 10.37
N ALA A 499 19.65 8.99 9.17
CA ALA A 499 21.01 9.27 8.66
C ALA A 499 21.97 8.07 8.79
N PHE A 500 21.48 6.89 8.43
CA PHE A 500 22.24 5.64 8.49
C PHE A 500 23.50 5.70 7.61
N ALA A 501 24.62 5.21 8.14
CA ALA A 501 25.86 5.03 7.42
C ALA A 501 26.56 3.74 7.87
N ASP A 502 27.31 3.11 6.99
CA ASP A 502 28.09 1.92 7.32
C ASP A 502 29.48 1.93 6.67
N SER A 503 30.31 0.97 7.08
CA SER A 503 31.63 0.74 6.47
C SER A 503 31.56 -0.15 5.22
N GLY A 504 30.38 -0.35 4.63
CA GLY A 504 30.13 -1.22 3.49
C GLY A 504 29.94 -2.72 3.78
N ASN A 505 30.03 -3.16 5.05
CA ASN A 505 29.97 -4.57 5.44
C ASN A 505 28.73 -4.94 6.27
N SER A 506 27.81 -4.02 6.52
CA SER A 506 26.67 -4.25 7.41
C SER A 506 25.55 -5.12 6.81
N ALA A 507 25.68 -5.49 5.53
CA ALA A 507 24.77 -6.33 4.72
C ALA A 507 23.33 -6.44 5.27
N ALA A 508 22.39 -5.73 4.65
CA ALA A 508 20.97 -5.88 4.98
C ALA A 508 20.54 -7.34 4.79
N VAL A 509 20.06 -7.98 5.86
CA VAL A 509 19.51 -9.32 5.79
C VAL A 509 18.02 -9.19 5.52
N SER A 510 17.62 -9.66 4.36
CA SER A 510 16.23 -9.79 3.95
C SER A 510 15.81 -11.25 4.04
N HIS A 511 15.70 -11.78 5.26
CA HIS A 511 14.84 -12.94 5.45
C HIS A 511 13.40 -12.42 5.49
N VAL A 512 12.54 -13.13 4.78
CA VAL A 512 11.22 -12.67 4.41
C VAL A 512 10.41 -12.23 5.65
N ALA A 513 9.80 -11.04 5.54
CA ALA A 513 9.03 -10.31 6.54
C ALA A 513 9.80 -9.63 7.69
N ASP A 514 11.09 -9.91 7.91
CA ASP A 514 11.84 -9.42 9.08
C ASP A 514 13.25 -8.95 8.68
N ARG A 515 13.42 -7.62 8.55
CA ARG A 515 14.63 -6.99 8.02
C ARG A 515 15.58 -6.61 9.16
N SER A 516 16.87 -6.70 8.90
CA SER A 516 17.91 -6.32 9.86
C SER A 516 19.17 -5.83 9.17
N ARG A 517 20.04 -5.20 9.95
CA ARG A 517 21.45 -4.96 9.59
C ARG A 517 22.34 -5.91 10.39
N ASN A 518 23.34 -6.48 9.74
CA ASN A 518 24.31 -7.34 10.39
C ASN A 518 25.45 -6.53 11.00
N VAL A 519 25.74 -6.78 12.27
CA VAL A 519 27.05 -6.43 12.84
C VAL A 519 28.06 -7.40 12.25
N ASN A 520 28.99 -6.88 11.47
CA ASN A 520 30.09 -7.58 10.83
C ASN A 520 31.39 -6.84 11.09
N ILE A 521 32.46 -7.20 10.37
CA ILE A 521 33.70 -6.43 10.43
C ILE A 521 33.47 -4.99 9.96
N GLY A 522 33.94 -4.02 10.74
CA GLY A 522 33.69 -2.61 10.51
C GLY A 522 32.54 -2.10 11.37
N TYR A 523 31.67 -1.24 10.82
CA TYR A 523 30.60 -0.62 11.59
C TYR A 523 29.34 -0.31 10.76
N PHE A 524 28.24 -0.09 11.47
CA PHE A 524 27.14 0.76 11.02
C PHE A 524 26.69 1.69 12.15
N GLU A 525 26.10 2.81 11.77
CA GLU A 525 25.68 3.86 12.69
C GLU A 525 24.53 4.68 12.13
N PHE A 526 23.78 5.30 13.02
CA PHE A 526 22.60 6.10 12.72
C PHE A 526 22.31 7.06 13.87
N ASP A 527 21.52 8.09 13.58
CA ASP A 527 21.05 9.06 14.57
C ASP A 527 19.76 8.54 15.21
N LEU A 528 19.58 8.74 16.51
CA LEU A 528 18.31 8.55 17.22
C LEU A 528 17.97 9.81 17.99
N ALA A 529 16.72 10.24 17.93
CA ALA A 529 16.22 11.32 18.77
C ALA A 529 16.25 10.92 20.25
N VAL A 530 16.48 11.92 21.10
CA VAL A 530 16.51 11.76 22.57
C VAL A 530 15.67 12.86 23.23
N ALA A 531 15.18 12.56 24.42
CA ALA A 531 14.39 13.48 25.23
C ALA A 531 15.08 13.76 26.58
N PRO A 532 14.76 14.88 27.25
CA PRO A 532 15.28 15.13 28.59
C PRO A 532 14.94 14.02 29.59
N GLY A 533 15.88 13.73 30.48
CA GLY A 533 15.75 12.75 31.56
C GLY A 533 16.57 11.47 31.36
N PRO A 534 16.49 10.51 32.30
CA PRO A 534 17.16 9.22 32.17
C PRO A 534 16.57 8.41 31.00
N LEU A 535 17.45 7.93 30.12
CA LEU A 535 17.09 7.12 28.96
C LEU A 535 17.80 5.77 28.96
N THR A 536 17.24 4.85 28.20
CA THR A 536 17.80 3.55 27.86
C THR A 536 17.80 3.37 26.35
N LEU A 537 18.74 2.58 25.84
CA LEU A 537 18.78 2.09 24.47
C LEU A 537 18.30 0.63 24.50
N GLN A 538 17.17 0.33 23.88
CA GLN A 538 16.72 -1.05 23.70
C GLN A 538 17.08 -1.52 22.29
N VAL A 539 17.66 -2.71 22.19
CA VAL A 539 18.09 -3.32 20.95
C VAL A 539 17.49 -4.71 20.82
N GLU A 540 16.97 -4.99 19.64
CA GLU A 540 16.39 -6.28 19.29
C GLU A 540 17.31 -7.06 18.34
N TYR A 541 17.84 -8.18 18.82
CA TYR A 541 18.74 -9.06 18.07
C TYR A 541 18.06 -10.35 17.60
N GLY A 542 18.65 -11.01 16.60
CA GLY A 542 18.25 -12.35 16.16
C GLY A 542 18.23 -13.37 17.31
N GLY A 543 17.15 -14.15 17.42
CA GLY A 543 16.96 -15.11 18.51
C GLY A 543 18.04 -16.20 18.59
N GLY A 544 18.59 -16.60 17.44
CA GLY A 544 19.70 -17.56 17.35
C GLY A 544 21.09 -16.98 17.55
N GLN A 545 21.23 -15.66 17.64
CA GLN A 545 22.53 -15.00 17.74
C GLN A 545 23.06 -15.11 19.18
N ARG A 546 24.12 -15.89 19.39
CA ARG A 546 24.76 -16.12 20.71
C ARG A 546 26.28 -16.14 20.61
N ASN A 547 26.95 -15.82 21.72
CA ASN A 547 28.42 -15.83 21.86
C ASN A 547 29.14 -14.95 20.81
N LYS A 548 28.59 -13.76 20.56
CA LYS A 548 29.08 -12.79 19.56
C LYS A 548 29.78 -11.64 20.27
N ASP A 549 30.89 -11.13 19.75
CA ASP A 549 31.67 -10.07 20.40
C ASP A 549 31.69 -8.80 19.53
N PHE A 550 30.98 -7.78 19.98
CA PHE A 550 30.92 -6.48 19.31
C PHE A 550 30.74 -5.35 20.32
N ARG A 551 31.05 -4.12 19.88
CA ARG A 551 30.98 -2.92 20.69
C ARG A 551 29.82 -2.05 20.21
N ILE A 552 29.19 -1.37 21.17
CA ILE A 552 28.19 -0.34 20.95
C ILE A 552 28.75 0.95 21.53
N SER A 553 28.70 2.03 20.77
CA SER A 553 29.10 3.37 21.23
C SER A 553 28.03 4.41 20.90
N VAL A 554 28.03 5.50 21.66
CA VAL A 554 27.14 6.65 21.49
C VAL A 554 27.99 7.90 21.40
N ASP A 555 27.91 8.63 20.29
CA ASP A 555 28.74 9.80 19.98
C ASP A 555 30.24 9.52 20.19
N GLY A 556 30.70 8.33 19.77
CA GLY A 556 32.08 7.87 19.93
C GLY A 556 32.46 7.43 21.35
N THR A 557 31.57 7.57 22.34
CA THR A 557 31.81 7.11 23.71
C THR A 557 31.36 5.65 23.87
N PRO A 558 32.20 4.74 24.40
CA PRO A 558 31.81 3.34 24.60
C PRO A 558 30.59 3.21 25.53
N LEU A 559 29.57 2.47 25.08
CA LEU A 559 28.35 2.16 25.84
C LEU A 559 28.39 0.73 26.37
N ALA A 560 28.65 -0.24 25.49
CA ALA A 560 28.65 -1.66 25.85
C ALA A 560 29.60 -2.47 24.96
N ARG A 561 30.12 -3.57 25.50
CA ARG A 561 30.71 -4.66 24.72
C ARG A 561 29.84 -5.89 24.94
N GLU A 562 29.07 -6.25 23.92
CA GLU A 562 28.03 -7.26 24.02
C GLU A 562 28.63 -8.66 23.77
N ARG A 563 28.11 -9.66 24.50
CA ARG A 563 28.48 -11.08 24.33
C ARG A 563 27.32 -12.01 23.97
N LEU A 564 26.08 -11.50 23.93
CA LEU A 564 24.83 -12.24 23.65
C LEU A 564 24.82 -13.66 24.25
N THR A 565 24.88 -13.75 25.59
CA THR A 565 24.88 -15.04 26.30
C THR A 565 23.47 -15.66 26.38
N GLY A 566 23.39 -16.99 26.58
CA GLY A 566 22.15 -17.76 26.76
C GLY A 566 21.88 -18.81 25.66
N ASP A 567 20.81 -19.58 25.81
CA ASP A 567 20.42 -20.61 24.84
C ASP A 567 19.81 -20.00 23.57
N VAL A 568 19.93 -20.70 22.44
CA VAL A 568 19.31 -20.33 21.16
C VAL A 568 17.79 -20.36 21.27
N THR A 569 17.11 -19.30 20.82
CA THR A 569 15.65 -19.18 20.89
C THR A 569 15.07 -18.79 19.53
N ALA A 570 13.83 -19.18 19.25
CA ALA A 570 13.06 -18.63 18.13
C ALA A 570 12.62 -17.18 18.38
N ALA A 571 12.43 -16.81 19.66
CA ALA A 571 12.09 -15.44 20.06
C ALA A 571 13.31 -14.51 19.95
N ARG A 572 13.02 -13.25 19.62
CA ARG A 572 13.98 -12.14 19.53
C ARG A 572 14.72 -11.94 20.85
N ASN A 573 16.01 -11.67 20.78
CA ASN A 573 16.82 -11.37 21.96
C ASN A 573 16.81 -9.85 22.19
N VAL A 574 15.96 -9.40 23.12
CA VAL A 574 15.85 -7.97 23.47
C VAL A 574 16.84 -7.65 24.60
N ARG A 575 17.66 -6.63 24.41
CA ARG A 575 18.59 -6.09 25.42
C ARG A 575 18.33 -4.62 25.64
N THR A 576 18.51 -4.18 26.89
CA THR A 576 18.33 -2.78 27.29
C THR A 576 19.62 -2.27 27.94
N TYR A 577 20.16 -1.17 27.44
CA TYR A 577 21.37 -0.53 27.93
C TYR A 577 21.02 0.83 28.53
N THR A 578 21.51 1.16 29.72
CA THR A 578 21.33 2.50 30.30
C THR A 578 22.20 3.50 29.56
N LEU A 579 21.59 4.59 29.05
CA LEU A 579 22.35 5.66 28.42
C LEU A 579 22.92 6.59 29.53
N PRO A 580 24.25 6.80 29.60
CA PRO A 580 24.83 7.69 30.59
C PRO A 580 24.26 9.11 30.43
N PRO A 581 23.86 9.82 31.50
CA PRO A 581 23.20 11.12 31.39
C PRO A 581 23.98 12.15 30.54
N ASP A 582 25.30 12.12 30.60
CA ASP A 582 26.15 13.07 29.87
C ASP A 582 26.18 12.80 28.36
N THR A 583 25.78 11.59 27.91
CA THR A 583 25.63 11.29 26.48
C THR A 583 24.39 11.93 25.87
N THR A 584 23.33 12.20 26.66
CA THR A 584 22.03 12.71 26.16
C THR A 584 21.70 14.13 26.62
N ARG A 585 22.37 14.65 27.66
CA ARG A 585 22.08 15.97 28.25
C ARG A 585 22.19 17.10 27.23
N GLY A 586 21.10 17.86 27.06
CA GLY A 586 21.06 19.04 26.19
C GLY A 586 21.04 18.73 24.69
N LYS A 587 20.93 17.45 24.30
CA LYS A 587 20.87 17.03 22.90
C LYS A 587 19.43 16.73 22.49
N SER A 588 19.14 16.91 21.20
CA SER A 588 17.91 16.42 20.57
C SER A 588 18.08 15.07 19.88
N LYS A 589 19.33 14.68 19.56
CA LYS A 589 19.69 13.41 18.94
C LYS A 589 21.07 12.92 19.40
N ILE A 590 21.30 11.61 19.27
CA ILE A 590 22.59 10.93 19.52
C ILE A 590 22.94 10.04 18.33
N ARG A 591 24.22 9.81 18.07
CA ARG A 591 24.68 8.86 17.05
C ARG A 591 25.06 7.53 17.70
N VAL A 592 24.33 6.47 17.37
CA VAL A 592 24.58 5.12 17.87
C VAL A 592 25.38 4.35 16.83
N ARG A 593 26.47 3.69 17.26
CA ARG A 593 27.31 2.85 16.39
C ARG A 593 27.43 1.44 16.94
N PHE A 594 27.27 0.46 16.05
CA PHE A 594 27.63 -0.94 16.26
C PHE A 594 28.89 -1.25 15.49
N GLU A 595 29.90 -1.85 16.14
CA GLU A 595 31.19 -2.11 15.51
C GLU A 595 31.80 -3.46 15.97
N SER A 596 32.50 -4.12 15.06
CA SER A 596 33.29 -5.32 15.38
C SER A 596 34.56 -5.39 14.55
N ASP A 597 35.61 -5.98 15.13
CA ASP A 597 36.89 -6.23 14.46
C ASP A 597 36.86 -7.53 13.64
N THR A 598 35.80 -8.34 13.77
CA THR A 598 35.63 -9.62 13.06
C THR A 598 34.20 -9.77 12.53
N TRP A 599 34.00 -10.70 11.60
CA TRP A 599 32.67 -11.03 11.08
C TRP A 599 31.83 -11.71 12.16
N GLN A 600 30.84 -10.99 12.70
CA GLN A 600 29.94 -11.54 13.72
C GLN A 600 28.66 -12.13 13.12
N GLY A 601 28.11 -11.56 12.05
CA GLY A 601 26.84 -11.98 11.48
C GLY A 601 25.67 -11.81 12.46
N VAL A 602 25.72 -10.77 13.31
CA VAL A 602 24.65 -10.50 14.30
C VAL A 602 23.58 -9.64 13.66
N GLU A 603 22.39 -10.19 13.49
CA GLU A 603 21.25 -9.44 12.99
C GLU A 603 20.70 -8.50 14.08
N VAL A 604 20.63 -7.21 13.76
CA VAL A 604 19.99 -6.16 14.58
C VAL A 604 18.76 -5.66 13.84
N TYR A 605 17.58 -5.79 14.46
CA TYR A 605 16.28 -5.54 13.84
C TYR A 605 15.76 -4.15 14.17
N THR A 606 15.60 -3.86 15.47
CA THR A 606 15.11 -2.56 15.93
C THR A 606 16.01 -1.99 17.02
N VAL A 607 16.16 -0.67 17.01
CA VAL A 607 16.85 0.06 18.08
C VAL A 607 15.97 1.22 18.51
N ARG A 608 15.74 1.33 19.83
CA ARG A 608 14.84 2.32 20.44
C ARG A 608 15.57 3.11 21.50
N THR A 609 15.42 4.43 21.49
CA THR A 609 15.65 5.24 22.69
C THR A 609 14.36 5.24 23.52
N MET A 610 14.47 4.99 24.82
CA MET A 610 13.30 4.90 25.70
C MET A 610 13.56 5.60 27.03
N ARG A 611 12.53 6.23 27.59
CA ARG A 611 12.56 6.71 28.98
C ARG A 611 12.76 5.53 29.93
N SER A 612 13.70 5.67 30.87
CA SER A 612 13.93 4.66 31.91
C SER A 612 12.67 4.43 32.73
N GLU A 613 12.48 3.21 33.23
CA GLU A 613 11.47 2.97 34.26
C GLU A 613 11.87 3.76 35.50
N THR A 614 10.98 4.64 35.97
CA THR A 614 11.09 5.20 37.30
C THR A 614 10.88 4.02 38.26
N ILE A 615 11.92 3.66 39.01
CA ILE A 615 11.86 2.60 40.03
C ILE A 615 10.86 3.00 41.12
#